data_AF-A0A370U964-F1
#
_entry.id   AF-A0A370U964-F1
#
_cell.length_a   1.000
_cell.length_b   1.000
_cell.length_c   1.000
_cell.angle_alpha   90.00
_cell.angle_beta   90.00
_cell.angle_gamma   90.00
#
_symmetry.space_group_name_H-M   'P 1'
#
loop_
_entity.id
_entity.type
_entity.pdbx_description
1 polymer ?
#
loop_
_entity_poly.entity_id
_entity_poly.type
_entity_poly.pdbx_seq_one_letter_code
_entity_poly.pdbx_strand_id
1 'polypeptide(L)' 'MLILTRRVGETLCVGENAEIQVTVLSVKGNQVRIGVNAPKETPVHREEIYLRIQHEQAQQLEAS' A
#
# COMPACT_ATOMS: atom_id res chain seq x y z
N MET A 1 -8.61 12.14 2.07
CA MET A 1 -8.12 11.14 3.06
C MET A 1 -9.33 10.58 3.80
N LEU A 2 -9.56 9.27 3.73
CA LEU A 2 -10.62 8.57 4.48
C LEU A 2 -9.99 7.90 5.70
N ILE A 3 -10.56 8.08 6.89
CA ILE A 3 -10.01 7.54 8.14
C ILE A 3 -10.92 6.43 8.64
N LEU A 4 -10.36 5.23 8.83
CA LEU A 4 -11.07 4.06 9.32
C LEU A 4 -10.26 3.46 10.48
N THR A 5 -10.95 3.11 11.57
CA THR A 5 -10.32 2.40 12.69
C THR A 5 -10.58 0.91 12.53
N ARG A 6 -9.52 0.11 12.44
CA ARG A 6 -9.56 -1.34 12.33
C ARG A 6 -8.84 -2.01 13.51
N ARG A 7 -9.41 -3.09 14.02
CA ARG A 7 -8.80 -3.98 15.02
C ARG A 7 -7.95 -5.05 14.31
N VAL A 8 -7.09 -5.72 15.08
CA VAL A 8 -6.34 -6.87 14.59
C VAL A 8 -7.31 -7.95 14.10
N GLY A 9 -7.09 -8.47 12.89
CA GLY A 9 -7.95 -9.42 12.20
C GLY A 9 -9.00 -8.80 11.29
N GLU A 10 -9.20 -7.48 11.35
CA GLU A 10 -10.15 -6.81 10.45
C GLU A 10 -9.50 -6.44 9.12
N THR A 11 -10.32 -6.50 8.06
CA THR A 11 -9.94 -6.15 6.69
C THR A 11 -10.73 -4.93 6.24
N LEU A 12 -10.07 -4.05 5.50
CA LEU A 12 -10.71 -3.00 4.70
C LEU A 12 -10.51 -3.34 3.22
N CYS A 13 -11.49 -2.97 2.40
CA CYS A 13 -11.45 -3.19 0.95
C CYS A 13 -11.38 -1.84 0.23
N VAL A 14 -10.61 -1.78 -0.85
CA VAL A 14 -10.42 -0.59 -1.70
C VAL A 14 -10.67 -1.01 -3.16
N GLY A 15 -11.37 -0.16 -3.90
CA GLY A 15 -11.80 -0.43 -5.28
C GLY A 15 -13.23 -0.94 -5.39
N GLU A 16 -13.78 -0.90 -6.59
CA GLU A 16 -15.06 -1.52 -6.91
C GLU A 16 -14.81 -3.03 -7.04
N ASN A 17 -15.59 -3.87 -6.36
CA ASN A 17 -15.36 -5.33 -6.25
C ASN A 17 -14.21 -5.79 -5.33
N ALA A 18 -13.72 -4.95 -4.42
CA ALA A 18 -12.71 -5.34 -3.42
C ALA A 18 -11.40 -5.88 -4.02
N GLU A 19 -10.94 -5.27 -5.10
CA GLU A 19 -9.68 -5.61 -5.77
C GLU A 19 -8.49 -5.54 -4.80
N ILE A 20 -8.46 -4.53 -3.94
CA ILE A 20 -7.41 -4.38 -2.94
C ILE A 20 -8.01 -4.64 -1.56
N GLN A 21 -7.40 -5.55 -0.81
CA GLN A 21 -7.78 -5.88 0.56
C GLN A 21 -6.60 -5.62 1.48
N VAL A 22 -6.83 -4.84 2.52
CA VAL A 22 -5.82 -4.49 3.52
C VAL A 22 -6.27 -5.03 4.87
N THR A 23 -5.52 -5.98 5.39
CA THR A 23 -5.84 -6.67 6.65
C THR A 23 -4.82 -6.30 7.72
N VAL A 24 -5.31 -5.95 8.90
CA VAL A 24 -4.44 -5.74 10.06
C VAL A 24 -4.09 -7.09 10.67
N LEU A 25 -2.85 -7.55 10.50
CA LEU A 25 -2.41 -8.87 10.94
C LEU A 25 -2.02 -8.88 12.42
N SER A 26 -1.31 -7.85 12.88
CA SER A 26 -0.95 -7.71 14.29
C SER A 26 -0.48 -6.29 14.61
N VAL A 27 -0.53 -5.94 15.89
CA VAL A 27 0.04 -4.70 16.42
C VAL A 27 1.05 -5.08 17.49
N LYS A 28 2.28 -4.57 17.38
CA LYS A 28 3.35 -4.76 18.37
C LYS A 28 3.98 -3.41 18.70
N GLY A 29 3.58 -2.84 19.83
CA GLY A 29 4.01 -1.49 20.22
C GLY A 29 3.51 -0.46 19.23
N ASN A 30 4.43 0.25 18.55
CA ASN A 30 4.10 1.20 17.49
C ASN A 30 4.10 0.59 16.07
N GLN A 31 4.48 -0.68 15.93
CA GLN A 31 4.55 -1.34 14.63
C GLN A 31 3.26 -2.09 14.36
N VAL A 32 2.68 -1.83 13.18
CA VAL A 32 1.51 -2.56 12.69
C VAL A 32 1.94 -3.46 11.55
N ARG A 33 1.62 -4.75 11.65
CA ARG A 33 1.77 -5.67 10.53
C ARG A 33 0.51 -5.60 9.69
N ILE A 34 0.68 -5.18 8.44
CA ILE A 34 -0.41 -5.02 7.49
C ILE A 34 -0.19 -6.04 6.38
N GLY A 35 -1.22 -6.85 6.10
CA GLY A 35 -1.30 -7.67 4.90
C GLY A 35 -2.01 -6.89 3.81
N VAL A 36 -1.41 -6.80 2.63
CA VAL A 36 -2.06 -6.21 1.45
C VAL A 36 -2.20 -7.32 0.42
N ASN A 37 -3.44 -7.61 0.05
CA ASN A 37 -3.77 -8.47 -1.07
C ASN A 37 -4.26 -7.58 -2.20
N ALA A 38 -3.57 -7.61 -3.33
CA ALA A 38 -3.89 -6.80 -4.50
C ALA A 38 -3.65 -7.65 -5.76
N PRO A 39 -4.39 -7.39 -6.86
CA PRO A 39 -4.16 -8.05 -8.13
C PRO A 39 -2.76 -7.72 -8.66
N LYS A 40 -2.23 -8.58 -9.55
CA LYS A 40 -0.89 -8.40 -10.14
C LYS A 40 -0.73 -7.10 -10.92
N GLU A 41 -1.84 -6.55 -11.39
CA GLU A 41 -1.92 -5.29 -12.13
C GLU A 41 -1.69 -4.08 -11.23
N THR A 42 -1.94 -4.21 -9.91
CA THR A 42 -1.73 -3.15 -8.93
C THR A 42 -0.45 -3.41 -8.13
N PRO A 43 0.66 -2.73 -8.46
CA PRO A 43 1.90 -2.88 -7.69
C PRO A 43 1.76 -2.27 -6.29
N VAL A 44 2.17 -3.02 -5.28
CA VAL A 44 2.20 -2.57 -3.88
C VAL A 44 3.65 -2.31 -3.48
N HIS A 45 3.97 -1.06 -3.20
CA HIS A 45 5.30 -0.63 -2.79
C HIS A 45 5.26 0.01 -1.42
N ARG A 46 6.41 -0.02 -0.72
CA ARG A 46 6.62 0.87 0.42
C ARG A 46 6.83 2.29 -0.10
N GLU A 47 6.34 3.28 0.63
CA GLU A 47 6.36 4.68 0.22
C GLU A 47 7.77 5.15 -0.15
N GLU A 48 8.78 4.81 0.65
CA GLU A 48 10.17 5.20 0.42
C GLU A 48 10.74 4.63 -0.89
N ILE A 49 10.29 3.43 -1.27
CA ILE A 49 10.70 2.78 -2.52
C ILE A 49 9.95 3.40 -3.70
N TYR A 50 8.66 3.68 -3.54
CA TYR A 50 7.85 4.31 -4.57
C TYR A 50 8.38 5.69 -4.96
N LEU A 51 8.66 6.54 -3.96
CA LEU A 51 9.20 7.89 -4.18
C LEU A 51 10.55 7.86 -4.90
N ARG A 52 11.41 6.91 -4.53
CA ARG A 52 12.70 6.72 -5.17
C ARG A 52 12.56 6.29 -6.63
N ILE A 53 11.69 5.31 -6.92
CA ILE A 53 11.44 4.85 -8.29
C ILE A 53 10.88 5.99 -9.16
N GLN A 54 9.92 6.77 -8.65
CA GLN A 54 9.39 7.92 -9.39
C GLN A 54 10.46 8.96 -9.72
N HIS A 55 11.35 9.25 -8.77
CA HIS A 55 12.42 10.20 -8.99
C HIS A 55 13.42 9.70 -10.04
N GLU A 56 13.80 8.42 -9.99
CA GLU A 56 14.69 7.82 -10.99
C GLU A 56 14.05 7.81 -12.39
N GLN A 57 12.75 7.51 -12.50
CA GLN A 57 12.01 7.55 -13.77
C GLN A 57 11.89 8.98 -14.33
N ALA A 58 11.57 9.96 -13.47
CA ALA A 58 11.49 11.36 -13.88
C ALA A 58 12.83 11.87 -14.45
N GLN A 59 13.95 11.53 -13.79
CA GLN A 59 15.28 11.91 -14.26
C GLN A 59 15.68 11.24 -15.58
N GLN A 60 15.22 10.02 -15.86
CA GLN A 60 15.47 9.34 -17.13
C GLN A 60 14.66 9.94 -18.29
N LEU A 61 13.43 10.39 -18.01
CA LEU A 61 12.56 11.05 -18.99
C LEU A 61 13.02 12.46 -19.36
N GLU A 62 13.66 13.19 -18.44
CA GLU A 62 14.22 14.53 -18.71
C GLU A 62 15.57 14.49 -19.45
N ALA A 63 16.26 13.35 -19.44
CA ALA A 63 17.56 13.16 -20.09
C ALA A 63 17.46 12.62 -21.53
N SER A 64 16.25 12.38 -22.05
CA SER A 64 15.97 11.93 -23.43
C SER A 64 15.26 13.01 -24.24
#